data_AF-A0A3Q0JCD9-F1
#
_entry.id   AF-A0A3Q0JCD9-F1
#
_cell.length_a   1.000
_cell.length_b   1.000
_cell.length_c   1.000
_cell.angle_alpha   90.00
_cell.angle_beta   90.00
_cell.angle_gamma   90.00
#
_symmetry.space_group_name_H-M   'P 1'
#
loop_
_entity.id
_entity.type
_entity.pdbx_description
1 polymer ?
#
loop_
_entity_poly.entity_id
_entity_poly.type
_entity_poly.pdbx_seq_one_letter_code
_entity_poly.pdbx_strand_id
1 'polypeptide(L)'
;MSATNQESKEEILQVMNKVLGKQDERLLKPILDCEEYKSAIANELYEDLVKLVIDHIEGKVQEAKLFRRQLEFYENILCELAKISSSEGMLLTLIEYGTENSNDVFLILLKPLTLLFDKIINKCTCIQWCFHMIENKLSSLTMDNHKLEGEELTLLEVDNDVEMITEMYTESFKFYAFINDNHYEDDLKPALVCSLVTILGNPMVNADLEKKDNGSCSSLYILAEKIVHLICKLIKNPVSFYNCVSLNEELRSCKSSILENLSQSLQSSLIFPLEEFPSSGLANFYYLLYCENMSDIPKVYSSVYLFVQNISLSQHLISSFSYLCINKGLKLIESNLAWIDDNSLSTLEMFQVNGLLNIM
;
A
#
# COMPACT_ATOMS: atom_id res chain seq x y z
N MET A 1 -37.02 26.31 -15.30
CA MET A 1 -35.60 25.89 -15.30
C MET A 1 -35.37 24.60 -14.52
N SER A 2 -36.22 24.20 -13.55
CA SER A 2 -36.06 22.92 -12.83
C SER A 2 -36.60 21.67 -13.57
N ALA A 3 -37.67 21.79 -14.37
CA ALA A 3 -38.28 20.62 -15.04
C ALA A 3 -37.39 19.99 -16.14
N THR A 4 -36.70 20.81 -16.93
CA THR A 4 -35.78 20.37 -17.99
C THR A 4 -34.51 19.72 -17.47
N ASN A 5 -34.00 20.10 -16.29
CA ASN A 5 -32.84 19.41 -15.69
C ASN A 5 -33.21 18.02 -15.15
N GLN A 6 -34.45 17.84 -14.69
CA GLN A 6 -34.91 16.59 -14.11
C GLN A 6 -35.22 15.53 -15.19
N GLU A 7 -35.79 15.94 -16.33
CA GLU A 7 -35.96 15.06 -17.50
C GLU A 7 -34.60 14.60 -18.06
N SER A 8 -33.63 15.50 -18.23
CA SER A 8 -32.27 15.16 -18.67
C SER A 8 -31.57 14.19 -17.72
N LYS A 9 -31.76 14.35 -16.40
CA LYS A 9 -31.21 13.44 -15.38
C LYS A 9 -31.78 12.02 -15.52
N GLU A 10 -33.10 11.90 -15.67
CA GLU A 10 -33.75 10.60 -15.84
C GLU A 10 -33.32 9.90 -17.14
N GLU A 11 -33.18 10.65 -18.24
CA GLU A 11 -32.68 10.11 -19.51
C GLU A 11 -31.25 9.56 -19.39
N ILE A 12 -30.33 10.30 -18.75
CA ILE A 12 -28.95 9.86 -18.54
C ILE A 12 -28.90 8.57 -17.71
N LEU A 13 -29.68 8.49 -16.63
CA LEU A 13 -29.76 7.30 -15.78
C LEU A 13 -30.36 6.09 -16.53
N GLN A 14 -31.36 6.29 -17.37
CA GLN A 14 -31.94 5.22 -18.19
C GLN A 14 -30.93 4.68 -19.22
N VAL A 15 -30.17 5.58 -19.87
CA VAL A 15 -29.12 5.18 -20.81
C VAL A 15 -28.02 4.42 -20.07
N MET A 16 -27.59 4.88 -18.89
CA MET A 16 -26.57 4.20 -18.10
C MET A 16 -27.02 2.79 -17.67
N ASN A 17 -28.25 2.63 -17.19
CA ASN A 17 -28.80 1.31 -16.88
C ASN A 17 -28.82 0.37 -18.10
N LYS A 18 -29.11 0.92 -19.29
CA LYS A 18 -29.08 0.15 -20.54
C LYS A 18 -27.66 -0.22 -20.98
N VAL A 19 -26.69 0.66 -20.76
CA VAL A 19 -25.25 0.41 -21.00
C VAL A 19 -24.78 -0.74 -20.12
N LEU A 20 -25.06 -0.67 -18.81
CA LEU A 20 -24.64 -1.68 -17.84
C LEU A 20 -25.33 -3.02 -18.06
N GLY A 21 -26.64 -3.02 -18.31
CA GLY A 21 -27.40 -4.23 -18.58
C GLY A 21 -27.00 -4.94 -19.88
N LYS A 22 -26.47 -4.22 -20.87
CA LYS A 22 -26.01 -4.80 -22.15
C LYS A 22 -24.49 -5.00 -22.25
N GLN A 23 -23.72 -4.46 -21.31
CA GLN A 23 -22.25 -4.44 -21.34
C GLN A 23 -21.68 -3.92 -22.68
N ASP A 24 -22.25 -2.83 -23.21
CA ASP A 24 -21.84 -2.24 -24.49
C ASP A 24 -21.46 -0.76 -24.33
N GLU A 25 -20.15 -0.48 -24.36
CA GLU A 25 -19.59 0.87 -24.19
C GLU A 25 -20.03 1.83 -25.30
N ARG A 26 -20.41 1.31 -26.47
CA ARG A 26 -20.83 2.16 -27.59
C ARG A 26 -22.11 2.93 -27.28
N LEU A 27 -22.90 2.43 -26.33
CA LEU A 27 -24.11 3.08 -25.85
C LEU A 27 -23.83 4.30 -24.97
N LEU A 28 -22.58 4.55 -24.55
CA LEU A 28 -22.18 5.80 -23.89
C LEU A 28 -22.00 6.97 -24.88
N LYS A 29 -21.72 6.72 -26.17
CA LYS A 29 -21.47 7.79 -27.15
C LYS A 29 -22.50 8.93 -27.13
N PRO A 30 -23.83 8.68 -27.09
CA PRO A 30 -24.81 9.75 -27.05
C PRO A 30 -24.68 10.67 -25.82
N ILE A 31 -24.22 10.13 -24.68
CA ILE A 31 -23.93 10.90 -23.47
C ILE A 31 -22.63 11.68 -23.63
N LEU A 32 -21.60 11.04 -24.19
CA LEU A 32 -20.26 11.61 -24.36
C LEU A 32 -20.16 12.64 -25.51
N ASP A 33 -21.11 12.66 -26.45
CA ASP A 33 -21.10 13.60 -27.59
C ASP A 33 -21.95 14.86 -27.31
N CYS A 34 -22.81 14.83 -26.28
CA CYS A 34 -23.71 15.94 -25.94
C CYS A 34 -23.13 16.81 -24.81
N GLU A 35 -22.79 18.07 -25.12
CA GLU A 35 -22.22 19.01 -24.15
C GLU A 35 -23.18 19.33 -22.99
N GLU A 36 -24.49 19.34 -23.22
CA GLU A 36 -25.49 19.55 -22.16
C GLU A 36 -25.44 18.41 -21.14
N TYR A 37 -25.38 17.16 -21.59
CA TYR A 37 -25.25 16.00 -20.70
C TYR A 37 -23.90 15.95 -19.99
N LYS A 38 -22.80 16.33 -20.66
CA LYS A 38 -21.50 16.47 -19.99
C LYS A 38 -21.56 17.49 -18.86
N SER A 39 -22.19 18.63 -19.09
CA SER A 39 -22.31 19.68 -18.07
C SER A 39 -23.17 19.24 -16.88
N ALA A 40 -24.22 18.43 -17.12
CA ALA A 40 -25.03 17.85 -16.05
C ALA A 40 -24.25 16.80 -15.24
N ILE A 41 -23.46 15.96 -15.91
CA ILE A 41 -22.58 14.98 -15.26
C ILE A 41 -21.51 15.67 -14.43
N ALA A 42 -20.88 16.71 -14.98
CA ALA A 42 -19.80 17.43 -14.32
C ALA A 42 -20.21 18.04 -12.97
N ASN A 43 -21.45 18.53 -12.87
CA ASN A 43 -21.90 19.36 -11.76
C ASN A 43 -22.82 18.64 -10.76
N GLU A 44 -23.67 17.69 -11.20
CA GLU A 44 -24.77 17.19 -10.35
C GLU A 44 -24.97 15.68 -10.38
N LEU A 45 -24.44 14.94 -11.37
CA LEU A 45 -24.83 13.54 -11.60
C LEU A 45 -23.71 12.51 -11.45
N TYR A 46 -22.45 12.93 -11.32
CA TYR A 46 -21.33 11.98 -11.27
C TYR A 46 -21.47 11.01 -10.08
N GLU A 47 -21.92 11.48 -8.92
CA GLU A 47 -22.11 10.64 -7.71
C GLU A 47 -23.13 9.53 -7.94
N ASP A 48 -24.31 9.89 -8.47
CA ASP A 48 -25.38 8.95 -8.77
C ASP A 48 -24.94 7.90 -9.80
N LEU A 49 -24.15 8.32 -10.81
CA LEU A 49 -23.66 7.42 -11.85
C LEU A 49 -22.56 6.49 -11.36
N VAL A 50 -21.62 6.99 -10.57
CA VAL A 50 -20.60 6.15 -9.92
C VAL A 50 -21.27 5.12 -9.04
N LYS A 51 -22.20 5.54 -8.17
CA LYS A 51 -22.97 4.64 -7.32
C LYS A 51 -23.65 3.54 -8.12
N LEU A 52 -24.31 3.90 -9.22
CA LEU A 52 -25.03 2.95 -10.07
C LEU A 52 -24.08 1.92 -10.71
N VAL A 53 -22.88 2.34 -11.13
CA VAL A 53 -21.84 1.42 -11.62
C VAL A 53 -21.36 0.49 -10.49
N ILE A 54 -21.07 1.03 -9.30
CA ILE A 54 -20.60 0.26 -8.14
C ILE A 54 -21.65 -0.76 -7.69
N ASP A 55 -22.91 -0.36 -7.54
CA ASP A 55 -24.02 -1.23 -7.16
C ASP A 55 -24.18 -2.39 -8.16
N HIS A 56 -23.97 -2.12 -9.45
CA HIS A 56 -24.01 -3.15 -10.49
C HIS A 56 -22.81 -4.11 -10.43
N ILE A 57 -21.61 -3.62 -10.09
CA ILE A 57 -20.43 -4.46 -9.85
C ILE A 57 -20.68 -5.38 -8.67
N GLU A 58 -21.07 -4.82 -7.52
CA GLU A 58 -21.34 -5.57 -6.28
C GLU A 58 -22.43 -6.62 -6.47
N GLY A 59 -23.53 -6.27 -7.14
CA GLY A 59 -24.57 -7.24 -7.49
C GLY A 59 -24.05 -8.39 -8.36
N LYS A 60 -23.12 -8.11 -9.27
CA LYS A 60 -22.51 -9.16 -10.11
C LYS A 60 -21.50 -10.01 -9.37
N VAL A 61 -20.66 -9.43 -8.51
CA VAL A 61 -19.70 -10.14 -7.66
C VAL A 61 -20.43 -11.14 -6.75
N GLN A 62 -21.59 -10.76 -6.21
CA GLN A 62 -22.43 -11.65 -5.40
C GLN A 62 -23.03 -12.81 -6.21
N GLU A 63 -23.34 -12.59 -7.50
CA GLU A 63 -23.92 -13.61 -8.38
C GLU A 63 -22.87 -14.56 -8.97
N ALA A 64 -21.66 -14.06 -9.31
CA ALA A 64 -20.56 -14.82 -9.90
C ALA A 64 -19.22 -14.04 -9.82
N LYS A 65 -18.08 -14.76 -9.88
CA LYS A 65 -16.77 -14.09 -10.10
C LYS A 65 -16.82 -13.35 -11.44
N LEU A 66 -16.55 -12.04 -11.42
CA LEU A 66 -16.44 -11.23 -12.62
C LEU A 66 -15.22 -11.65 -13.45
N PHE A 67 -15.38 -11.73 -14.77
CA PHE A 67 -14.25 -11.97 -15.66
C PHE A 67 -13.50 -10.66 -15.92
N ARG A 68 -12.18 -10.75 -16.16
CA ARG A 68 -11.31 -9.59 -16.44
C ARG A 68 -11.87 -8.60 -17.48
N ARG A 69 -12.47 -9.10 -18.57
CA ARG A 69 -13.10 -8.25 -19.60
C ARG A 69 -14.27 -7.42 -19.08
N GLN A 70 -15.00 -7.92 -18.09
CA GLN A 70 -16.10 -7.19 -17.47
C GLN A 70 -15.57 -6.13 -16.50
N LEU A 71 -14.48 -6.42 -15.79
CA LEU A 71 -13.78 -5.42 -14.96
C LEU A 71 -13.25 -4.27 -15.84
N GLU A 72 -12.61 -4.58 -16.97
CA GLU A 72 -12.15 -3.59 -17.96
C GLU A 72 -13.29 -2.71 -18.47
N PHE A 73 -14.46 -3.28 -18.72
CA PHE A 73 -15.65 -2.53 -19.13
C PHE A 73 -16.06 -1.49 -18.08
N TYR A 74 -16.20 -1.88 -16.81
CA TYR A 74 -16.58 -0.94 -15.75
C TYR A 74 -15.48 0.11 -15.48
N GLU A 75 -14.21 -0.30 -15.54
CA GLU A 75 -13.07 0.61 -15.45
C GLU A 75 -13.13 1.69 -16.53
N ASN A 76 -13.42 1.32 -17.78
CA ASN A 76 -13.55 2.27 -18.89
C ASN A 76 -14.70 3.26 -18.66
N ILE A 77 -15.85 2.80 -18.17
CA ILE A 77 -16.98 3.69 -17.84
C ILE A 77 -16.55 4.71 -16.79
N LEU A 78 -15.93 4.26 -15.69
CA LEU A 78 -15.48 5.14 -14.61
C LEU A 78 -14.39 6.10 -15.09
N CYS A 79 -13.50 5.67 -15.99
CA CYS A 79 -12.51 6.54 -16.61
C CYS A 79 -13.17 7.64 -17.47
N GLU A 80 -14.20 7.33 -18.25
CA GLU A 80 -14.95 8.34 -19.03
C GLU A 80 -15.70 9.31 -18.11
N LEU A 81 -16.30 8.83 -17.02
CA LEU A 81 -16.92 9.69 -16.01
C LEU A 81 -15.89 10.62 -15.36
N ALA A 82 -14.72 10.11 -14.96
CA ALA A 82 -13.63 10.91 -14.38
C ALA A 82 -13.09 11.98 -15.35
N LYS A 83 -13.11 11.72 -16.66
CA LYS A 83 -12.75 12.71 -17.68
C LYS A 83 -13.75 13.86 -17.79
N ILE A 84 -15.01 13.66 -17.43
CA ILE A 84 -16.06 14.68 -17.56
C ILE A 84 -16.34 15.38 -16.23
N SER A 85 -16.19 14.67 -15.11
CA SER A 85 -16.59 15.15 -13.77
C SER A 85 -15.77 16.34 -13.25
N SER A 86 -16.30 17.00 -12.23
CA SER A 86 -15.50 17.79 -11.30
C SER A 86 -14.42 16.90 -10.67
N SER A 87 -13.20 17.44 -10.50
CA SER A 87 -12.04 16.61 -10.20
C SER A 87 -11.94 16.21 -8.72
N GLU A 88 -12.29 17.12 -7.80
CA GLU A 88 -12.15 16.88 -6.36
C GLU A 88 -13.34 16.10 -5.78
N GLY A 89 -14.58 16.46 -6.13
CA GLY A 89 -15.77 15.74 -5.69
C GLY A 89 -15.77 14.28 -6.16
N MET A 90 -15.47 14.06 -7.44
CA MET A 90 -15.31 12.70 -7.99
C MET A 90 -14.22 11.91 -7.27
N LEU A 91 -13.08 12.53 -6.98
CA LEU A 91 -11.98 11.85 -6.28
C LEU A 91 -12.45 11.33 -4.91
N LEU A 92 -13.10 12.19 -4.13
CA LEU A 92 -13.60 11.82 -2.81
C LEU A 92 -14.62 10.69 -2.89
N THR A 93 -15.57 10.77 -3.83
CA THR A 93 -16.55 9.70 -4.05
C THR A 93 -15.88 8.36 -4.41
N LEU A 94 -14.86 8.38 -5.28
CA LEU A 94 -14.13 7.16 -5.62
C LEU A 94 -13.30 6.62 -4.44
N ILE A 95 -12.74 7.50 -3.59
CA ILE A 95 -12.00 7.10 -2.39
C ILE A 95 -12.94 6.43 -1.37
N GLU A 96 -14.12 7.00 -1.14
CA GLU A 96 -15.14 6.43 -0.25
C GLU A 96 -15.53 5.02 -0.72
N TYR A 97 -15.88 4.88 -2.00
CA TYR A 97 -16.23 3.57 -2.55
C TYR A 97 -15.07 2.58 -2.60
N GLY A 98 -13.83 3.04 -2.79
CA GLY A 98 -12.65 2.18 -2.73
C GLY A 98 -12.35 1.65 -1.33
N THR A 99 -12.79 2.37 -0.29
CA THR A 99 -12.59 1.99 1.12
C THR A 99 -13.66 0.99 1.59
N GLU A 100 -14.92 1.18 1.21
CA GLU A 100 -16.05 0.45 1.80
C GLU A 100 -16.44 -0.85 1.08
N ASN A 101 -16.12 -0.98 -0.21
CA ASN A 101 -16.63 -2.06 -1.07
C ASN A 101 -15.67 -3.24 -1.26
N SER A 102 -16.04 -4.19 -2.11
CA SER A 102 -15.26 -5.38 -2.46
C SER A 102 -13.87 -5.06 -3.05
N ASN A 103 -13.01 -6.08 -3.09
CA ASN A 103 -11.67 -5.97 -3.66
C ASN A 103 -11.71 -5.69 -5.16
N ASP A 104 -12.69 -6.24 -5.89
CA ASP A 104 -12.90 -5.98 -7.32
C ASP A 104 -13.19 -4.51 -7.59
N VAL A 105 -14.05 -3.89 -6.77
CA VAL A 105 -14.35 -2.45 -6.86
C VAL A 105 -13.09 -1.63 -6.64
N PHE A 106 -12.31 -1.94 -5.60
CA PHE A 106 -11.04 -1.26 -5.34
C PHE A 106 -10.09 -1.32 -6.54
N LEU A 107 -9.90 -2.50 -7.15
CA LEU A 107 -9.01 -2.68 -8.31
C LEU A 107 -9.44 -1.80 -9.49
N ILE A 108 -10.74 -1.75 -9.78
CA ILE A 108 -11.30 -0.95 -10.88
C ILE A 108 -11.11 0.56 -10.65
N LEU A 109 -11.11 1.03 -9.41
CA LEU A 109 -11.10 2.45 -9.07
C LEU A 109 -9.71 3.11 -9.18
N LEU A 110 -8.63 2.34 -9.06
CA LEU A 110 -7.27 2.88 -9.04
C LEU A 110 -6.91 3.65 -10.31
N LYS A 111 -7.30 3.15 -11.49
CA LYS A 111 -6.99 3.83 -12.75
C LYS A 111 -7.81 5.11 -12.97
N PRO A 112 -9.15 5.15 -12.77
CA PRO A 112 -9.91 6.40 -12.77
C PRO A 112 -9.32 7.47 -11.84
N LEU A 113 -8.84 7.10 -10.64
CA LEU A 113 -8.20 8.03 -9.71
C LEU A 113 -6.97 8.71 -10.34
N THR A 114 -6.12 7.97 -11.08
CA THR A 114 -4.94 8.55 -11.74
C THR A 114 -5.30 9.66 -12.73
N LEU A 115 -6.44 9.55 -13.42
CA LEU A 115 -6.89 10.54 -14.41
C LEU A 115 -7.36 11.86 -13.79
N LEU A 116 -7.72 11.85 -12.51
CA LEU A 116 -8.25 13.04 -11.83
C LEU A 116 -7.13 14.00 -11.40
N PHE A 117 -5.92 13.50 -11.15
CA PHE A 117 -4.81 14.33 -10.64
C PHE A 117 -4.30 15.39 -11.62
N ASP A 118 -4.53 15.23 -12.93
CA ASP A 118 -4.19 16.26 -13.90
C ASP A 118 -5.04 17.54 -13.74
N LYS A 119 -6.24 17.40 -13.15
CA LYS A 119 -7.22 18.49 -13.00
C LYS A 119 -7.22 19.11 -11.60
N ILE A 120 -6.68 18.42 -10.59
CA ILE A 120 -6.71 18.86 -9.20
C ILE A 120 -5.63 19.90 -8.94
N ILE A 121 -6.00 20.96 -8.21
CA ILE A 121 -5.08 22.04 -7.82
C ILE A 121 -4.25 21.62 -6.60
N ASN A 122 -4.89 21.09 -5.54
CA ASN A 122 -4.20 20.60 -4.34
C ASN A 122 -3.92 19.09 -4.44
N LYS A 123 -2.86 18.72 -5.17
CA LYS A 123 -2.55 17.31 -5.45
C LYS A 123 -2.02 16.57 -4.22
N CYS A 124 -1.16 17.20 -3.43
CA CYS A 124 -0.50 16.54 -2.30
C CYS A 124 -1.49 15.93 -1.29
N THR A 125 -2.47 16.71 -0.81
CA THR A 125 -3.47 16.22 0.14
C THR A 125 -4.35 15.12 -0.48
N CYS A 126 -4.77 15.29 -1.73
CA CYS A 126 -5.58 14.31 -2.45
C CYS A 126 -4.85 12.97 -2.64
N ILE A 127 -3.56 13.02 -2.97
CA ILE A 127 -2.71 11.84 -3.11
C ILE A 127 -2.53 11.14 -1.76
N GLN A 128 -2.33 11.90 -0.67
CA GLN A 128 -2.26 11.34 0.68
C GLN A 128 -3.54 10.58 1.07
N TRP A 129 -4.71 11.11 0.73
CA TRP A 129 -5.97 10.39 0.94
C TRP A 129 -6.05 9.08 0.13
N CYS A 130 -5.55 9.08 -1.11
CA CYS A 130 -5.46 7.87 -1.92
C CYS A 130 -4.49 6.84 -1.33
N PHE A 131 -3.35 7.28 -0.81
CA PHE A 131 -2.41 6.41 -0.08
C PHE A 131 -3.08 5.77 1.13
N HIS A 132 -3.79 6.55 1.93
CA HIS A 132 -4.50 6.03 3.09
C HIS A 132 -5.60 5.01 2.72
N MET A 133 -6.34 5.26 1.63
CA MET A 133 -7.30 4.30 1.09
C MET A 133 -6.63 2.97 0.73
N ILE A 134 -5.50 3.03 0.00
CA ILE A 134 -4.73 1.84 -0.42
C ILE A 134 -4.21 1.09 0.82
N GLU A 135 -3.62 1.79 1.78
CA GLU A 135 -3.09 1.20 3.02
C GLU A 135 -4.18 0.50 3.83
N ASN A 136 -5.34 1.14 4.03
CA ASN A 136 -6.47 0.57 4.75
C ASN A 136 -7.00 -0.67 4.01
N LYS A 137 -7.13 -0.59 2.69
CA LYS A 137 -7.64 -1.70 1.90
C LYS A 137 -6.69 -2.89 1.94
N LEU A 138 -5.40 -2.68 1.71
CA LEU A 138 -4.40 -3.75 1.76
C LEU A 138 -4.31 -4.35 3.16
N SER A 139 -4.25 -3.54 4.21
CA SER A 139 -4.14 -4.03 5.60
C SER A 139 -5.37 -4.80 6.09
N SER A 140 -6.54 -4.61 5.45
CA SER A 140 -7.75 -5.39 5.73
C SER A 140 -7.69 -6.83 5.20
N LEU A 141 -6.77 -7.12 4.28
CA LEU A 141 -6.58 -8.45 3.72
C LEU A 141 -5.90 -9.35 4.75
N THR A 142 -6.45 -10.56 4.93
CA THR A 142 -5.90 -11.58 5.80
C THR A 142 -5.18 -12.62 4.97
N MET A 143 -3.98 -13.02 5.38
CA MET A 143 -3.37 -14.27 4.93
C MET A 143 -3.50 -15.30 6.04
N ASP A 144 -3.97 -16.48 5.67
CA ASP A 144 -4.00 -17.62 6.58
C ASP A 144 -2.59 -17.98 7.01
N ASN A 145 -2.44 -18.28 8.30
CA ASN A 145 -1.17 -18.69 8.90
C ASN A 145 -0.93 -20.17 8.58
N HIS A 146 -0.57 -20.41 7.33
CA HIS A 146 -0.18 -21.73 6.85
C HIS A 146 1.15 -22.12 7.49
N LYS A 147 1.18 -23.28 8.17
CA LYS A 147 2.40 -23.84 8.77
C LYS A 147 3.18 -24.66 7.75
N LEU A 148 3.46 -24.06 6.60
CA LEU A 148 4.18 -24.69 5.51
C LEU A 148 5.67 -24.36 5.64
N GLU A 149 6.54 -25.32 5.32
CA GLU A 149 7.99 -25.16 5.42
C GLU A 149 8.68 -25.57 4.11
N GLY A 150 9.78 -24.90 3.77
CA GLY A 150 10.63 -25.27 2.63
C GLY A 150 9.88 -25.30 1.29
N GLU A 151 9.96 -26.42 0.57
CA GLU A 151 9.34 -26.56 -0.76
C GLU A 151 7.80 -26.48 -0.72
N GLU A 152 7.16 -26.74 0.43
CA GLU A 152 5.70 -26.65 0.58
C GLU A 152 5.19 -25.21 0.42
N LEU A 153 6.04 -24.20 0.63
CA LEU A 153 5.70 -22.79 0.41
C LEU A 153 5.32 -22.50 -1.05
N THR A 154 5.74 -23.33 -2.01
CA THR A 154 5.28 -23.23 -3.40
C THR A 154 3.76 -23.39 -3.54
N LEU A 155 3.11 -24.07 -2.59
CA LEU A 155 1.66 -24.27 -2.61
C LEU A 155 0.90 -22.97 -2.29
N LEU A 156 1.53 -22.01 -1.61
CA LEU A 156 0.94 -20.70 -1.33
C LEU A 156 0.69 -19.91 -2.62
N GLU A 157 1.49 -20.12 -3.67
CA GLU A 157 1.32 -19.43 -4.96
C GLU A 157 0.03 -19.86 -5.70
N VAL A 158 -0.61 -20.96 -5.27
CA VAL A 158 -1.86 -21.48 -5.84
C VAL A 158 -3.07 -21.11 -4.96
N ASP A 159 -2.84 -20.49 -3.80
CA ASP A 159 -3.91 -20.02 -2.92
C ASP A 159 -4.62 -18.80 -3.53
N ASN A 160 -5.95 -18.84 -3.60
CA ASN A 160 -6.75 -17.75 -4.17
C ASN A 160 -6.57 -16.44 -3.39
N ASP A 161 -6.34 -16.50 -2.08
CA ASP A 161 -6.15 -15.31 -1.25
C ASP A 161 -4.80 -14.67 -1.54
N VAL A 162 -3.75 -15.48 -1.73
CA VAL A 162 -2.42 -15.02 -2.14
C VAL A 162 -2.45 -14.45 -3.55
N GLU A 163 -3.21 -15.06 -4.48
CA GLU A 163 -3.41 -14.54 -5.83
C GLU A 163 -4.10 -13.16 -5.79
N MET A 164 -5.20 -13.02 -5.04
CA MET A 164 -5.91 -11.75 -4.86
C MET A 164 -5.01 -10.68 -4.24
N ILE A 165 -4.25 -11.01 -3.19
CA ILE A 165 -3.29 -10.09 -2.57
C ILE A 165 -2.24 -9.66 -3.60
N THR A 166 -1.70 -10.59 -4.36
CA THR A 166 -0.71 -10.31 -5.41
C THR A 166 -1.27 -9.34 -6.45
N GLU A 167 -2.52 -9.52 -6.88
CA GLU A 167 -3.19 -8.61 -7.82
C GLU A 167 -3.38 -7.21 -7.22
N MET A 168 -3.87 -7.11 -5.98
CA MET A 168 -4.07 -5.83 -5.29
C MET A 168 -2.77 -5.05 -5.09
N TYR A 169 -1.69 -5.73 -4.69
CA TYR A 169 -0.37 -5.11 -4.60
C TYR A 169 0.18 -4.70 -5.96
N THR A 170 -0.08 -5.48 -7.01
CA THR A 170 0.35 -5.16 -8.37
C THR A 170 -0.29 -3.86 -8.87
N GLU A 171 -1.61 -3.74 -8.77
CA GLU A 171 -2.31 -2.53 -9.22
C GLU A 171 -2.01 -1.33 -8.33
N SER A 172 -1.90 -1.53 -7.01
CA SER A 172 -1.51 -0.49 -6.06
C SER A 172 -0.09 0.01 -6.36
N PHE A 173 0.87 -0.87 -6.65
CA PHE A 173 2.23 -0.48 -7.03
C PHE A 173 2.25 0.33 -8.33
N LYS A 174 1.42 0.00 -9.33
CA LYS A 174 1.30 0.82 -10.54
C LYS A 174 0.83 2.24 -10.21
N PHE A 175 -0.09 2.38 -9.26
CA PHE A 175 -0.53 3.69 -8.77
C PHE A 175 0.64 4.47 -8.13
N TYR A 176 1.39 3.86 -7.21
CA TYR A 176 2.57 4.52 -6.61
C TYR A 176 3.62 4.92 -7.65
N ALA A 177 3.90 4.04 -8.62
CA ALA A 177 4.83 4.33 -9.71
C ALA A 177 4.33 5.50 -10.57
N PHE A 178 3.04 5.54 -10.91
CA PHE A 178 2.43 6.66 -11.62
C PHE A 178 2.61 7.98 -10.87
N ILE A 179 2.32 8.01 -9.56
CA ILE A 179 2.51 9.20 -8.72
C ILE A 179 3.97 9.63 -8.71
N ASN A 180 4.91 8.69 -8.50
CA ASN A 180 6.34 8.97 -8.50
C ASN A 180 6.83 9.53 -9.85
N ASP A 181 6.28 9.08 -10.96
CA ASP A 181 6.79 9.43 -12.29
C ASP A 181 6.15 10.73 -12.84
N ASN A 182 4.90 11.05 -12.46
CA ASN A 182 4.14 12.14 -13.08
C ASN A 182 3.79 13.30 -12.12
N HIS A 183 3.74 13.04 -10.81
CA HIS A 183 3.25 14.00 -9.82
C HIS A 183 4.17 14.11 -8.60
N TYR A 184 5.43 13.71 -8.75
CA TYR A 184 6.40 13.81 -7.68
C TYR A 184 6.74 15.26 -7.37
N GLU A 185 6.48 15.65 -6.13
CA GLU A 185 6.89 16.90 -5.53
C GLU A 185 7.70 16.58 -4.25
N ASP A 186 8.70 17.40 -3.92
CA ASP A 186 9.56 17.17 -2.75
C ASP A 186 8.73 17.07 -1.45
N ASP A 187 7.64 17.82 -1.36
CA ASP A 187 6.70 17.82 -0.23
C ASP A 187 5.89 16.50 -0.12
N LEU A 188 5.72 15.77 -1.23
CA LEU A 188 5.01 14.48 -1.26
C LEU A 188 5.92 13.31 -0.86
N LYS A 189 7.24 13.51 -0.97
CA LYS A 189 8.24 12.47 -0.70
C LYS A 189 8.06 11.79 0.66
N PRO A 190 7.84 12.50 1.79
CA PRO A 190 7.65 11.84 3.09
C PRO A 190 6.44 10.92 3.11
N ALA A 191 5.30 11.40 2.60
CA ALA A 191 4.06 10.62 2.55
C ALA A 191 4.17 9.41 1.63
N LEU A 192 4.81 9.56 0.46
CA LEU A 192 5.03 8.44 -0.46
C LEU A 192 5.93 7.36 0.17
N VAL A 193 7.04 7.78 0.79
CA VAL A 193 7.95 6.86 1.48
C VAL A 193 7.24 6.14 2.63
N CYS A 194 6.51 6.89 3.44
CA CYS A 194 5.73 6.36 4.54
C CYS A 194 4.75 5.30 4.06
N SER A 195 3.96 5.63 3.04
CA SER A 195 2.98 4.72 2.46
C SER A 195 3.62 3.44 1.91
N LEU A 196 4.73 3.55 1.19
CA LEU A 196 5.47 2.40 0.66
C LEU A 196 6.02 1.48 1.77
N VAL A 197 6.48 2.04 2.89
CA VAL A 197 6.90 1.24 4.05
C VAL A 197 5.68 0.61 4.74
N THR A 198 4.58 1.33 4.84
CA THR A 198 3.34 0.83 5.46
C THR A 198 2.79 -0.39 4.74
N ILE A 199 2.75 -0.38 3.41
CA ILE A 199 2.27 -1.52 2.63
C ILE A 199 3.23 -2.73 2.68
N LEU A 200 4.51 -2.56 3.06
CA LEU A 200 5.40 -3.70 3.36
C LEU A 200 5.05 -4.39 4.69
N GLY A 201 4.18 -3.80 5.50
CA GLY A 201 3.61 -4.41 6.70
C GLY A 201 2.59 -5.49 6.36
N ASN A 202 1.43 -5.49 7.02
CA ASN A 202 0.39 -6.47 6.73
C ASN A 202 -0.32 -6.15 5.38
N PRO A 203 -0.67 -7.17 4.59
CA PRO A 203 -0.41 -8.59 4.81
C PRO A 203 1.00 -9.04 4.35
N MET A 204 1.71 -8.25 3.52
CA MET A 204 3.02 -8.59 2.90
C MET A 204 4.06 -9.22 3.85
N VAL A 205 4.13 -8.79 5.11
CA VAL A 205 5.03 -9.36 6.12
C VAL A 205 4.77 -10.85 6.39
N ASN A 206 3.54 -11.33 6.17
CA ASN A 206 3.16 -12.73 6.27
C ASN A 206 3.32 -13.52 4.95
N ALA A 207 3.76 -12.89 3.85
CA ALA A 207 3.99 -13.59 2.59
C ALA A 207 5.33 -14.32 2.59
N ASP A 208 5.43 -15.36 1.76
CA ASP A 208 6.73 -15.92 1.39
C ASP A 208 7.45 -14.96 0.41
N LEU A 209 8.52 -14.35 0.94
CA LEU A 209 9.37 -13.39 0.24
C LEU A 209 10.82 -13.88 0.20
N GLU A 210 11.03 -15.20 0.30
CA GLU A 210 12.37 -15.79 0.22
C GLU A 210 12.74 -16.08 -1.23
N LYS A 211 13.98 -15.76 -1.59
CA LYS A 211 14.56 -16.22 -2.85
C LYS A 211 14.94 -17.70 -2.72
N LYS A 212 14.35 -18.55 -3.54
CA LYS A 212 14.63 -20.00 -3.53
C LYS A 212 16.02 -20.28 -4.11
N ASP A 213 16.67 -21.35 -3.66
CA ASP A 213 18.04 -21.74 -4.08
C ASP A 213 18.18 -21.98 -5.58
N ASN A 214 17.10 -22.40 -6.23
CA ASN A 214 17.03 -22.57 -7.69
C ASN A 214 16.92 -21.23 -8.46
N GLY A 215 16.94 -20.10 -7.75
CA GLY A 215 16.79 -18.75 -8.30
C GLY A 215 15.35 -18.36 -8.63
N SER A 216 14.35 -19.21 -8.34
CA SER A 216 12.94 -18.85 -8.51
C SER A 216 12.45 -17.94 -7.38
N CYS A 217 11.56 -17.01 -7.72
CA CYS A 217 11.01 -16.01 -6.83
C CYS A 217 9.49 -16.00 -6.97
N SER A 218 8.78 -15.81 -5.86
CA SER A 218 7.33 -15.61 -5.87
C SER A 218 6.97 -14.27 -6.54
N SER A 219 5.74 -14.13 -7.03
CA SER A 219 5.26 -12.85 -7.57
C SER A 219 5.33 -11.72 -6.53
N LEU A 220 5.04 -12.04 -5.27
CA LEU A 220 5.14 -11.11 -4.14
C LEU A 220 6.59 -10.72 -3.84
N TYR A 221 7.56 -11.63 -3.99
CA TYR A 221 8.99 -11.28 -3.92
C TYR A 221 9.34 -10.18 -4.93
N ILE A 222 8.94 -10.35 -6.19
CA ILE A 222 9.25 -9.40 -7.27
C ILE A 222 8.60 -8.03 -7.00
N LEU A 223 7.38 -8.02 -6.44
CA LEU A 223 6.71 -6.78 -6.03
C LEU A 223 7.41 -6.11 -4.84
N ALA A 224 7.78 -6.88 -3.82
CA ALA A 224 8.51 -6.40 -2.66
C ALA A 224 9.86 -5.79 -3.07
N GLU A 225 10.59 -6.44 -3.98
CA GLU A 225 11.84 -5.92 -4.54
C GLU A 225 11.63 -4.56 -5.20
N LYS A 226 10.60 -4.40 -6.04
CA LYS A 226 10.27 -3.13 -6.69
C LYS A 226 9.92 -2.02 -5.68
N ILE A 227 9.16 -2.35 -4.63
CA ILE A 227 8.81 -1.42 -3.56
C ILE A 227 10.07 -0.97 -2.82
N VAL A 228 10.91 -1.90 -2.39
CA VAL A 228 12.18 -1.62 -1.69
C VAL A 228 13.09 -0.75 -2.55
N HIS A 229 13.23 -1.06 -3.84
CA HIS A 229 14.02 -0.25 -4.76
C HIS A 229 13.50 1.18 -4.88
N LEU A 230 12.18 1.36 -4.95
CA LEU A 230 11.57 2.69 -5.00
C LEU A 230 11.82 3.48 -3.71
N ILE A 231 11.69 2.84 -2.54
CA ILE A 231 12.01 3.45 -1.24
C ILE A 231 13.48 3.90 -1.22
N CYS A 232 14.42 3.02 -1.57
CA CYS A 232 15.86 3.33 -1.58
C CYS A 232 16.20 4.48 -2.54
N LYS A 233 15.58 4.51 -3.73
CA LYS A 233 15.72 5.59 -4.71
C LYS A 233 15.30 6.95 -4.13
N LEU A 234 14.21 6.97 -3.35
CA LEU A 234 13.70 8.19 -2.73
C LEU A 234 14.60 8.69 -1.59
N ILE A 235 15.00 7.82 -0.67
CA ILE A 235 15.63 8.23 0.60
C ILE A 235 17.16 8.38 0.48
N LYS A 236 17.78 7.78 -0.54
CA LYS A 236 19.25 7.70 -0.77
C LYS A 236 20.02 6.94 0.32
N ASN A 237 19.60 7.01 1.59
CA ASN A 237 20.20 6.32 2.71
C ASN A 237 19.13 5.58 3.54
N PRO A 238 18.92 4.27 3.29
CA PRO A 238 17.93 3.46 4.00
C PRO A 238 18.13 3.40 5.53
N VAL A 239 19.37 3.54 5.99
CA VAL A 239 19.76 3.46 7.41
C VAL A 239 19.19 4.64 8.21
N SER A 240 18.75 5.73 7.56
CA SER A 240 18.11 6.86 8.25
C SER A 240 16.82 6.47 8.98
N PHE A 241 16.17 5.38 8.56
CA PHE A 241 14.97 4.88 9.25
C PHE A 241 15.25 4.34 10.65
N TYR A 242 16.48 3.98 11.01
CA TYR A 242 16.77 3.55 12.37
C TYR A 242 16.56 4.65 13.41
N ASN A 243 16.69 5.92 13.02
CA ASN A 243 16.31 7.02 13.90
C ASN A 243 14.81 6.95 14.26
N CYS A 244 13.96 6.50 13.33
CA CYS A 244 12.54 6.28 13.59
C CYS A 244 12.31 5.05 14.50
N VAL A 245 13.14 4.01 14.37
CA VAL A 245 13.07 2.80 15.20
C VAL A 245 13.44 3.11 16.65
N SER A 246 14.60 3.74 16.89
CA SER A 246 15.07 4.09 18.23
C SER A 246 14.07 5.00 18.95
N LEU A 247 13.46 5.93 18.23
CA LEU A 247 12.47 6.83 18.81
C LEU A 247 11.15 6.11 19.12
N ASN A 248 10.69 5.17 18.29
CA ASN A 248 9.50 4.37 18.57
C ASN A 248 9.62 3.53 19.84
N GLU A 249 10.82 3.03 20.16
CA GLU A 249 11.08 2.31 21.41
C GLU A 249 11.07 3.26 22.63
N GLU A 250 11.65 4.45 22.49
CA GLU A 250 11.65 5.49 23.52
C GLU A 250 10.22 5.99 23.82
N LEU A 251 9.39 6.16 22.78
CA LEU A 251 7.98 6.55 22.91
C LEU A 251 7.15 5.50 23.66
N ARG A 252 7.42 4.21 23.45
CA ARG A 252 6.73 3.11 24.14
C ARG A 252 7.14 2.96 25.61
N SER A 253 8.31 3.48 25.97
CA SER A 253 8.87 3.38 27.33
C SER A 253 8.66 4.64 28.19
N CYS A 254 8.34 5.80 27.60
CA CYS A 254 8.14 7.07 28.34
C CYS A 254 6.68 7.41 28.68
N LYS A 255 6.47 8.05 29.85
CA LYS A 255 5.20 8.68 30.23
C LYS A 255 5.02 10.02 29.52
N SER A 256 3.77 10.31 29.13
CA SER A 256 3.28 11.33 28.18
C SER A 256 3.85 12.76 28.25
N SER A 257 4.48 13.21 29.32
CA SER A 257 4.90 14.62 29.48
C SER A 257 6.31 14.95 28.97
N ILE A 258 7.15 13.94 28.69
CA ILE A 258 8.51 14.14 28.11
C ILE A 258 8.45 14.13 26.58
N LEU A 259 7.43 13.47 26.01
CA LEU A 259 7.19 13.32 24.58
C LEU A 259 7.08 14.65 23.82
N GLU A 260 6.36 15.64 24.36
CA GLU A 260 6.16 16.94 23.68
C GLU A 260 7.47 17.72 23.53
N ASN A 261 8.39 17.62 24.50
CA ASN A 261 9.67 18.35 24.45
C ASN A 261 10.73 17.64 23.58
N LEU A 262 10.73 16.29 23.55
CA LEU A 262 11.64 15.51 22.71
C LEU A 262 11.23 15.53 21.25
N SER A 263 9.94 15.33 20.95
CA SER A 263 9.38 15.39 19.59
C SER A 263 9.70 16.70 18.90
N GLN A 264 9.55 17.84 19.58
CA GLN A 264 9.81 19.16 19.01
C GLN A 264 11.29 19.40 18.67
N SER A 265 12.22 18.85 19.47
CA SER A 265 13.66 18.97 19.20
C SER A 265 14.14 18.02 18.09
N LEU A 266 13.60 16.81 18.02
CA LEU A 266 14.01 15.76 17.08
C LEU A 266 13.33 15.90 15.70
N GLN A 267 12.09 16.40 15.65
CA GLN A 267 11.39 16.75 14.40
C GLN A 267 12.20 17.75 13.55
N SER A 268 12.99 18.62 14.19
CA SER A 268 13.84 19.57 13.46
C SER A 268 15.03 18.92 12.72
N SER A 269 15.36 17.66 13.07
CA SER A 269 16.47 16.88 12.50
C SER A 269 16.03 15.72 11.60
N LEU A 270 14.74 15.39 11.61
CA LEU A 270 14.19 14.26 10.88
C LEU A 270 13.63 14.72 9.54
N ILE A 271 13.93 13.92 8.51
CA ILE A 271 13.38 14.12 7.17
C ILE A 271 11.89 13.70 7.11
N PHE A 272 11.42 12.92 8.09
CA PHE A 272 10.09 12.31 8.12
C PHE A 272 9.40 12.51 9.48
N PRO A 273 8.06 12.67 9.52
CA PRO A 273 7.31 12.69 10.78
C PRO A 273 7.43 11.35 11.52
N LEU A 274 7.74 11.38 12.82
CA LEU A 274 8.03 10.20 13.64
C LEU A 274 6.87 9.20 13.76
N GLU A 275 5.62 9.67 13.72
CA GLU A 275 4.44 8.90 14.13
C GLU A 275 3.90 7.95 13.04
N GLU A 276 4.52 7.93 11.86
CA GLU A 276 3.85 7.40 10.67
C GLU A 276 4.31 5.99 10.24
N PHE A 277 5.45 5.48 10.73
CA PHE A 277 5.96 4.18 10.25
C PHE A 277 5.51 3.00 11.12
N PRO A 278 4.76 2.02 10.58
CA PRO A 278 4.42 0.81 11.31
C PRO A 278 5.65 -0.08 11.51
N SER A 279 5.84 -0.56 12.75
CA SER A 279 6.98 -1.40 13.13
C SER A 279 7.11 -2.67 12.27
N SER A 280 5.98 -3.26 11.86
CA SER A 280 5.97 -4.45 10.98
C SER A 280 6.47 -4.13 9.57
N GLY A 281 6.10 -2.98 9.01
CA GLY A 281 6.57 -2.53 7.70
C GLY A 281 8.07 -2.25 7.70
N LEU A 282 8.58 -1.56 8.73
CA LEU A 282 10.02 -1.33 8.92
C LEU A 282 10.79 -2.63 9.13
N ALA A 283 10.27 -3.54 9.96
CA ALA A 283 10.92 -4.82 10.20
C ALA A 283 11.00 -5.67 8.93
N ASN A 284 9.92 -5.72 8.15
CA ASN A 284 9.92 -6.41 6.86
C ASN A 284 10.85 -5.73 5.85
N PHE A 285 10.87 -4.38 5.80
CA PHE A 285 11.79 -3.64 4.94
C PHE A 285 13.26 -4.00 5.22
N TYR A 286 13.66 -4.04 6.49
CA TYR A 286 15.03 -4.40 6.86
C TYR A 286 15.33 -5.90 6.70
N TYR A 287 14.35 -6.78 6.90
CA TYR A 287 14.47 -8.19 6.49
C TYR A 287 14.82 -8.30 4.99
N LEU A 288 14.05 -7.64 4.13
CA LEU A 288 14.26 -7.66 2.68
C LEU A 288 15.60 -7.03 2.26
N LEU A 289 16.04 -6.02 3.01
CA LEU A 289 17.29 -5.32 2.73
C LEU A 289 18.53 -6.17 3.10
N TYR A 290 18.55 -6.76 4.31
CA TYR A 290 19.73 -7.49 4.82
C TYR A 290 19.74 -8.97 4.44
N CYS A 291 18.59 -9.66 4.46
CA CYS A 291 18.53 -11.09 4.19
C CYS A 291 18.41 -11.37 2.69
N GLU A 292 17.51 -10.67 2.01
CA GLU A 292 17.23 -10.91 0.58
C GLU A 292 18.08 -10.06 -0.38
N ASN A 293 18.92 -9.16 0.15
CA ASN A 293 19.82 -8.29 -0.61
C ASN A 293 19.12 -7.49 -1.72
N MET A 294 17.90 -7.01 -1.48
CA MET A 294 17.09 -6.31 -2.49
C MET A 294 17.61 -4.91 -2.86
N SER A 295 18.54 -4.34 -2.09
CA SER A 295 19.19 -3.07 -2.40
C SER A 295 20.54 -2.94 -1.67
N ASP A 296 21.43 -2.09 -2.21
CA ASP A 296 22.75 -1.85 -1.63
C ASP A 296 22.66 -1.02 -0.35
N ILE A 297 23.31 -1.51 0.71
CA ILE A 297 23.40 -0.80 1.99
C ILE A 297 24.75 -0.09 2.08
N PRO A 298 24.79 1.21 2.46
CA PRO A 298 26.05 1.90 2.69
C PRO A 298 26.91 1.17 3.75
N LYS A 299 28.10 0.72 3.38
CA LYS A 299 29.04 -0.01 4.26
C LYS A 299 29.82 0.89 5.24
N VAL A 300 29.28 2.07 5.55
CA VAL A 300 29.93 3.08 6.39
C VAL A 300 29.53 2.97 7.87
N TYR A 301 28.57 2.11 8.19
CA TYR A 301 28.03 1.92 9.53
C TYR A 301 28.73 0.77 10.26
N SER A 302 28.85 0.87 11.59
CA SER A 302 29.34 -0.21 12.43
C SER A 302 28.37 -1.39 12.40
N SER A 303 28.87 -2.61 12.17
CA SER A 303 28.04 -3.83 12.17
C SER A 303 27.32 -4.05 13.50
N VAL A 304 27.97 -3.69 14.62
CA VAL A 304 27.37 -3.75 15.96
C VAL A 304 26.19 -2.78 16.10
N TYR A 305 26.31 -1.56 15.56
CA TYR A 305 25.22 -0.58 15.59
C TYR A 305 24.00 -1.06 14.79
N LEU A 306 24.23 -1.59 13.57
CA LEU A 306 23.17 -2.14 12.73
C LEU A 306 22.48 -3.33 13.41
N PHE A 307 23.26 -4.20 14.05
CA PHE A 307 22.75 -5.36 14.78
C PHE A 307 21.81 -4.97 15.92
N VAL A 308 22.22 -4.04 16.80
CA VAL A 308 21.38 -3.60 17.93
C VAL A 308 20.03 -3.06 17.45
N GLN A 309 20.02 -2.28 16.37
CA GLN A 309 18.77 -1.75 15.81
C GLN A 309 17.91 -2.85 15.17
N ASN A 310 18.54 -3.80 14.46
CA ASN A 310 17.82 -4.91 13.84
C ASN A 310 17.27 -5.93 14.85
N ILE A 311 17.85 -6.05 16.04
CA ILE A 311 17.32 -6.91 17.11
C ILE A 311 15.92 -6.47 17.53
N SER A 312 15.71 -5.17 17.73
CA SER A 312 14.38 -4.62 18.06
C SER A 312 13.32 -5.00 17.01
N LEU A 313 13.66 -4.82 15.75
CA LEU A 313 12.78 -5.15 14.63
C LEU A 313 12.56 -6.66 14.50
N SER A 314 13.59 -7.46 14.76
CA SER A 314 13.50 -8.92 14.77
C SER A 314 12.56 -9.40 15.88
N GLN A 315 12.64 -8.80 17.07
CA GLN A 315 11.71 -9.09 18.16
C GLN A 315 10.27 -8.79 17.76
N HIS A 316 10.03 -7.68 17.04
CA HIS A 316 8.71 -7.37 16.52
C HIS A 316 8.15 -8.45 15.60
N LEU A 317 8.99 -9.04 14.74
CA LEU A 317 8.60 -10.15 13.86
C LEU A 317 8.38 -11.45 14.63
N ILE A 318 9.27 -11.78 15.57
CA ILE A 318 9.21 -13.01 16.39
C ILE A 318 8.01 -12.99 17.34
N SER A 319 7.61 -11.82 17.84
CA SER A 319 6.46 -11.69 18.72
C SER A 319 5.11 -11.87 18.01
N SER A 320 5.12 -12.04 16.68
CA SER A 320 3.92 -12.34 15.91
C SER A 320 3.52 -13.81 16.05
N PHE A 321 2.24 -14.11 15.78
CA PHE A 321 1.74 -15.50 15.79
C PHE A 321 1.96 -16.24 14.46
N SER A 322 2.50 -15.56 13.44
CA SER A 322 2.67 -16.09 12.09
C SER A 322 4.02 -16.79 11.93
N TYR A 323 4.02 -18.02 11.40
CA TYR A 323 5.25 -18.80 11.20
C TYR A 323 6.26 -18.05 10.32
N LEU A 324 5.79 -17.51 9.18
CA LEU A 324 6.64 -16.80 8.23
C LEU A 324 7.25 -15.54 8.84
N CYS A 325 6.49 -14.80 9.65
CA CYS A 325 7.03 -13.65 10.36
C CYS A 325 8.12 -14.06 11.36
N ILE A 326 7.89 -15.12 12.15
CA ILE A 326 8.89 -15.63 13.09
C ILE A 326 10.17 -16.02 12.36
N ASN A 327 10.04 -16.77 11.26
CA ASN A 327 11.18 -17.20 10.44
C ASN A 327 11.96 -15.99 9.89
N LYS A 328 11.29 -14.97 9.36
CA LYS A 328 11.93 -13.71 8.92
C LYS A 328 12.70 -13.03 10.05
N GLY A 329 12.13 -12.97 11.25
CA GLY A 329 12.79 -12.40 12.42
C GLY A 329 14.06 -13.17 12.82
N LEU A 330 14.01 -14.50 12.80
CA LEU A 330 15.18 -15.34 13.07
C LEU A 330 16.27 -15.17 12.00
N LYS A 331 15.90 -15.15 10.72
CA LYS A 331 16.84 -14.91 9.61
C LYS A 331 17.47 -13.53 9.68
N LEU A 332 16.72 -12.51 10.10
CA LEU A 332 17.27 -11.17 10.29
C LEU A 332 18.34 -11.16 11.38
N ILE A 333 18.12 -11.86 12.51
CA ILE A 333 19.14 -12.03 13.55
C ILE A 333 20.36 -12.76 13.00
N GLU A 334 20.16 -13.91 12.35
CA GLU A 334 21.24 -14.73 11.79
C GLU A 334 22.11 -13.95 10.80
N SER A 335 21.47 -13.26 9.84
CA SER A 335 22.17 -12.48 8.82
C SER A 335 23.00 -11.34 9.42
N ASN A 336 22.50 -10.68 10.47
CA ASN A 336 23.25 -9.60 11.12
C ASN A 336 24.39 -10.13 12.00
N LEU A 337 24.19 -11.26 12.70
CA LEU A 337 25.25 -11.90 13.49
C LEU A 337 26.44 -12.33 12.62
N ALA A 338 26.18 -12.76 11.39
CA ALA A 338 27.25 -13.13 10.44
C ALA A 338 28.21 -11.98 10.09
N TRP A 339 27.83 -10.72 10.37
CA TRP A 339 28.63 -9.53 10.07
C TRP A 339 29.39 -9.00 11.31
N ILE A 340 29.27 -9.68 12.43
CA ILE A 340 29.88 -9.32 13.71
C ILE A 340 31.06 -10.24 13.95
N ASP A 341 32.21 -9.68 14.30
CA ASP A 341 33.40 -10.46 14.61
C ASP A 341 33.22 -11.25 15.92
N ASP A 342 33.81 -12.44 15.99
CA ASP A 342 33.75 -13.27 17.19
C ASP A 342 34.22 -12.50 18.44
N ASN A 343 33.39 -12.52 19.48
CA ASN A 343 33.63 -11.84 20.76
C ASN A 343 33.70 -10.30 20.69
N SER A 344 33.22 -9.66 19.61
CA SER A 344 33.18 -8.21 19.52
C SER A 344 31.96 -7.58 20.22
N LEU A 345 30.95 -8.38 20.57
CA LEU A 345 29.78 -7.93 21.33
C LEU A 345 30.14 -7.73 22.80
N SER A 346 29.97 -6.50 23.29
CA SER A 346 30.19 -6.18 24.69
C SER A 346 29.07 -6.73 25.59
N THR A 347 29.36 -6.88 26.88
CA THR A 347 28.39 -7.37 27.87
C THR A 347 27.13 -6.49 27.98
N LEU A 348 27.23 -5.20 27.62
CA LEU A 348 26.15 -4.22 27.70
C LEU A 348 25.18 -4.35 26.50
N GLU A 349 25.71 -4.64 25.32
CA GLU A 349 24.93 -5.01 24.13
C GLU A 349 24.28 -6.39 24.33
N MET A 350 24.97 -7.31 25.01
CA MET A 350 24.37 -8.58 25.45
C MET A 350 23.28 -8.42 26.52
N PHE A 351 23.25 -7.35 27.32
CA PHE A 351 22.15 -7.09 28.27
C PHE A 351 20.86 -6.65 27.57
N GLN A 352 20.96 -5.86 26.49
CA GLN A 352 19.81 -5.54 25.63
C GLN A 352 19.28 -6.83 24.96
N VAL A 353 20.17 -7.73 24.53
CA VAL A 353 19.81 -9.07 24.02
C VAL A 353 19.24 -10.00 25.12
N ASN A 354 19.74 -9.95 26.35
CA ASN A 354 19.27 -10.81 27.46
C ASN A 354 17.96 -10.34 28.11
N GLY A 355 17.62 -9.05 28.02
CA GLY A 355 16.27 -8.57 28.34
C GLY A 355 15.20 -9.19 27.43
N LEU A 356 15.59 -9.57 26.21
CA LEU A 356 14.74 -10.13 25.15
C LEU A 356 14.58 -11.66 25.24
N LEU A 357 15.63 -12.37 25.66
CA LEU A 357 15.58 -13.82 25.89
C LEU A 357 14.72 -14.25 27.09
N ASN A 358 14.37 -13.32 28.00
CA ASN A 358 13.48 -13.60 29.12
C ASN A 358 11.97 -13.57 28.76
N ILE A 359 11.64 -13.28 27.49
CA ILE A 359 10.25 -13.22 26.97
C ILE A 359 9.95 -14.41 26.03
N MET A 360 10.98 -15.09 25.51
CA MET A 360 10.86 -16.41 24.88
C MET A 360 10.70 -17.49 25.96
#